data_AF-A0A964JMF8-F1
#
_entry.id   AF-A0A964JMF8-F1
#
_cell.length_a   1.000
_cell.length_b   1.000
_cell.length_c   1.000
_cell.angle_alpha   90.00
_cell.angle_beta   90.00
_cell.angle_gamma   90.00
#
_symmetry.space_group_name_H-M   'P 1'
#
loop_
_entity.id
_entity.type
_entity.pdbx_description
1 polymer ?
#
loop_
_entity_poly.entity_id
_entity_poly.type
_entity_poly.pdbx_seq_one_letter_code
_entity_poly.pdbx_strand_id
1 'polypeptide(L)'
;MSETTERPSLRISDEDNAAMRGLHQAVSSGGFAGLVTASRKLREAPTGLVAALYRRALAQAEYQAFALKAIVADPLVLERYRAVAAQVLGQRLGAGEWTRLGGLLASDDPWCRFFAIRAVASGPTPPTEIVEKLETLMSDDHRLEDVFHVVPLCDEAAMTRHGLALPPGPAVQGFTARRRTQLSSRDPALRFAAIRILSQLGDFEGVRALKEWVASGDDEPRGEGRALLDELRRRASNRP
;
A
#
# COMPACT_ATOMS: atom_id res chain seq x y z
N MET A 1 15.32 -34.89 1.96
CA MET A 1 14.93 -34.18 0.73
C MET A 1 14.05 -33.03 1.17
N SER A 2 14.60 -31.82 1.23
CA SER A 2 13.85 -30.63 1.63
C SER A 2 13.29 -29.98 0.38
N GLU A 3 11.98 -30.11 0.18
CA GLU A 3 11.26 -29.34 -0.84
C GLU A 3 11.26 -27.87 -0.40
N THR A 4 12.17 -27.09 -0.97
CA THR A 4 12.02 -25.63 -1.04
C THR A 4 10.83 -25.32 -1.92
N THR A 5 9.67 -25.12 -1.30
CA THR A 5 8.49 -24.57 -1.96
C THR A 5 8.82 -23.11 -2.30
N GLU A 6 9.38 -22.87 -3.48
CA GLU A 6 9.47 -21.51 -4.04
C GLU A 6 8.04 -20.96 -4.14
N ARG A 7 7.72 -19.97 -3.29
CA ARG A 7 6.50 -19.18 -3.48
C ARG A 7 6.65 -18.39 -4.79
N PRO A 8 5.64 -18.38 -5.67
CA PRO A 8 5.75 -17.71 -6.96
C PRO A 8 5.93 -16.20 -6.77
N SER A 9 7.11 -15.68 -7.11
CA SER A 9 7.32 -14.25 -7.33
C SER A 9 6.64 -13.87 -8.65
N LEU A 10 5.52 -13.17 -8.59
CA LEU A 10 4.86 -12.62 -9.77
C LEU A 10 5.69 -11.43 -10.28
N ARG A 11 6.61 -11.71 -11.21
CA ARG A 11 7.34 -10.67 -11.95
C ARG A 11 6.36 -9.94 -12.87
N ILE A 12 6.11 -8.69 -12.54
CA ILE A 12 5.41 -7.76 -13.42
C ILE A 12 6.30 -7.50 -14.64
N SER A 13 5.70 -7.42 -15.83
CA SER A 13 6.45 -6.99 -17.02
C SER A 13 7.00 -5.58 -16.80
N ASP A 14 8.16 -5.28 -17.38
CA ASP A 14 8.75 -3.94 -17.26
C ASP A 14 7.79 -2.83 -17.74
N GLU A 15 6.90 -3.17 -18.68
CA GLU A 15 5.84 -2.28 -19.19
C GLU A 15 4.75 -1.99 -18.15
N ASP A 16 4.23 -3.02 -17.47
CA ASP A 16 3.23 -2.84 -16.41
C ASP A 16 3.85 -2.06 -15.23
N ASN A 17 5.11 -2.35 -14.87
CA ASN A 17 5.86 -1.59 -13.87
C ASN A 17 6.07 -0.12 -14.27
N ALA A 18 6.39 0.15 -15.53
CA ALA A 18 6.55 1.51 -16.04
C ALA A 18 5.23 2.29 -16.06
N ALA A 19 4.12 1.64 -16.40
CA ALA A 19 2.79 2.23 -16.38
C ALA A 19 2.35 2.56 -14.94
N MET A 20 2.54 1.64 -14.01
CA MET A 20 2.20 1.81 -12.60
C MET A 20 3.04 2.89 -11.90
N ARG A 21 4.35 2.94 -12.17
CA ARG A 21 5.23 4.02 -11.70
C ARG A 21 4.83 5.36 -12.28
N GLY A 22 4.51 5.42 -13.57
CA GLY A 22 4.02 6.64 -14.22
C GLY A 22 2.74 7.16 -13.58
N LEU A 23 1.80 6.28 -13.25
CA LEU A 23 0.55 6.64 -12.59
C LEU A 23 0.77 7.08 -11.14
N HIS A 24 1.58 6.34 -10.38
CA HIS A 24 1.90 6.67 -8.98
C HIS A 24 2.67 7.98 -8.84
N GLN A 25 3.65 8.22 -9.72
CA GLN A 25 4.44 9.46 -9.75
C GLN A 25 3.58 10.66 -10.16
N ALA A 26 2.67 10.48 -11.14
CA ALA A 26 1.70 11.49 -11.55
C ALA A 26 0.70 11.87 -10.44
N VAL A 27 0.29 10.89 -9.63
CA VAL A 27 -0.60 11.10 -8.48
C VAL A 27 0.14 11.76 -7.31
N SER A 28 1.41 11.39 -7.10
CA SER A 28 2.23 11.87 -5.97
C SER A 28 2.80 13.28 -6.18
N SER A 29 2.94 13.76 -7.42
CA SER A 29 3.46 15.09 -7.74
C SER A 29 2.39 16.20 -7.77
N GLY A 30 1.12 15.90 -7.44
CA GLY A 30 0.05 16.90 -7.25
C GLY A 30 -0.29 17.79 -8.46
N GLY A 31 0.19 17.47 -9.67
CA GLY A 31 0.15 18.37 -10.82
C GLY A 31 -0.53 17.75 -12.04
N PHE A 32 -1.47 18.50 -12.62
CA PHE A 32 -2.18 18.21 -13.87
C PHE A 32 -1.28 17.69 -15.02
N ALA A 33 -0.04 18.18 -15.12
CA ALA A 33 0.95 17.76 -16.13
C ALA A 33 1.46 16.30 -15.96
N GLY A 34 1.52 15.80 -14.71
CA GLY A 34 1.89 14.41 -14.41
C GLY A 34 0.80 13.44 -14.88
N LEU A 35 -0.46 13.76 -14.59
CA LEU A 35 -1.63 13.00 -15.03
C LEU A 35 -1.76 12.94 -16.56
N VAL A 36 -1.44 14.03 -17.26
CA VAL A 36 -1.40 14.08 -18.74
C VAL A 36 -0.30 13.16 -19.31
N THR A 37 0.85 13.07 -18.63
CA THR A 37 1.97 12.22 -19.06
C THR A 37 1.71 10.73 -18.79
N ALA A 38 1.11 10.40 -17.65
CA ALA A 38 0.64 9.04 -17.35
C ALA A 38 -0.52 8.63 -18.28
N SER A 39 -1.43 9.55 -18.61
CA SER A 39 -2.49 9.36 -19.61
C SER A 39 -1.94 9.11 -21.02
N ARG A 40 -0.78 9.67 -21.37
CA ARG A 40 -0.10 9.41 -22.64
C ARG A 40 0.52 8.00 -22.68
N LYS A 41 1.09 7.51 -21.58
CA LYS A 41 1.60 6.12 -21.50
C LYS A 41 0.48 5.07 -21.46
N LEU A 42 -0.63 5.38 -20.78
CA LEU A 42 -1.86 4.57 -20.85
C LEU A 42 -2.52 4.57 -22.25
N ARG A 43 -2.17 5.54 -23.11
CA ARG A 43 -2.65 5.66 -24.50
C ARG A 43 -2.05 4.58 -25.42
N GLU A 44 -0.92 4.01 -25.02
CA GLU A 44 -0.19 2.95 -25.73
C GLU A 44 -0.59 1.55 -25.23
N ALA A 45 -1.34 1.45 -24.13
CA ALA A 45 -1.90 0.20 -23.63
C ALA A 45 -3.12 -0.24 -24.49
N PRO A 46 -3.32 -1.54 -24.77
CA PRO A 46 -4.19 -2.01 -25.86
C PRO A 46 -5.70 -1.77 -25.68
N THR A 47 -6.16 -1.22 -24.56
CA THR A 47 -7.57 -1.07 -24.21
C THR A 47 -8.04 0.39 -24.34
N GLY A 48 -8.26 0.82 -25.59
CA GLY A 48 -8.59 2.20 -25.97
C GLY A 48 -9.84 2.82 -25.34
N LEU A 49 -10.74 2.02 -24.75
CA LEU A 49 -11.97 2.50 -24.10
C LEU A 49 -11.69 3.08 -22.69
N VAL A 50 -10.85 2.41 -21.90
CA VAL A 50 -10.50 2.85 -20.53
C VAL A 50 -9.69 4.14 -20.58
N ALA A 51 -8.73 4.24 -21.50
CA ALA A 51 -7.94 5.46 -21.72
C ALA A 51 -8.77 6.64 -22.25
N ALA A 52 -9.89 6.41 -22.97
CA ALA A 52 -10.79 7.46 -23.43
C ALA A 52 -11.71 7.96 -22.29
N LEU A 53 -12.25 7.07 -21.47
CA LEU A 53 -13.05 7.41 -20.28
C LEU A 53 -12.19 8.15 -19.25
N TYR A 54 -10.94 7.73 -19.08
CA TYR A 54 -9.94 8.39 -18.21
C TYR A 54 -9.58 9.80 -18.68
N ARG A 55 -9.43 10.03 -20.00
CA ARG A 55 -9.19 11.36 -20.60
C ARG A 55 -10.36 12.33 -20.38
N ARG A 56 -11.59 11.83 -20.46
CA ARG A 56 -12.81 12.65 -20.29
C ARG A 56 -13.12 12.92 -18.82
N ALA A 57 -12.82 11.96 -17.95
CA ALA A 57 -12.86 12.11 -16.49
C ALA A 57 -11.98 13.27 -16.04
N LEU A 58 -10.70 13.26 -16.41
CA LEU A 58 -9.65 14.17 -15.92
C LEU A 58 -9.82 15.64 -16.28
N ALA A 59 -10.69 16.00 -17.22
CA ALA A 59 -10.84 17.37 -17.69
C ALA A 59 -11.71 18.26 -16.78
N GLN A 60 -12.50 17.72 -15.84
CA GLN A 60 -13.37 18.49 -14.94
C GLN A 60 -13.52 17.80 -13.57
N ALA A 61 -13.28 18.51 -12.46
CA ALA A 61 -13.17 17.94 -11.10
C ALA A 61 -14.41 17.12 -10.64
N GLU A 62 -15.62 17.48 -11.06
CA GLU A 62 -16.84 16.72 -10.74
C GLU A 62 -17.04 15.51 -11.65
N TYR A 63 -16.65 15.61 -12.93
CA TYR A 63 -16.66 14.48 -13.87
C TYR A 63 -15.59 13.43 -13.55
N GLN A 64 -14.48 13.84 -12.92
CA GLN A 64 -13.44 12.94 -12.43
C GLN A 64 -14.01 11.92 -11.43
N ALA A 65 -14.73 12.38 -10.42
CA ALA A 65 -15.30 11.51 -9.40
C ALA A 65 -16.34 10.55 -9.99
N PHE A 66 -17.23 11.06 -10.85
CA PHE A 66 -18.22 10.22 -11.53
C PHE A 66 -17.58 9.11 -12.37
N ALA A 67 -16.59 9.45 -13.20
CA ALA A 67 -15.92 8.48 -14.05
C ALA A 67 -15.08 7.48 -13.24
N LEU A 68 -14.41 7.91 -12.17
CA LEU A 68 -13.70 7.00 -11.27
C LEU A 68 -14.66 6.03 -10.57
N LYS A 69 -15.82 6.50 -10.13
CA LYS A 69 -16.88 5.63 -9.58
C LYS A 69 -17.38 4.62 -10.61
N ALA A 70 -17.56 5.05 -11.86
CA ALA A 70 -17.92 4.14 -12.95
C ALA A 70 -16.83 3.07 -13.19
N ILE A 71 -15.55 3.45 -13.18
CA ILE A 71 -14.42 2.52 -13.30
C ILE A 71 -14.44 1.51 -12.14
N VAL A 72 -14.59 1.98 -10.88
CA VAL A 72 -14.67 1.09 -9.71
C VAL A 72 -15.85 0.11 -9.84
N ALA A 73 -16.96 0.55 -10.44
CA ALA A 73 -18.17 -0.22 -10.60
C ALA A 73 -18.18 -1.20 -11.78
N ASP A 74 -17.36 -0.97 -12.81
CA ASP A 74 -17.39 -1.75 -14.04
C ASP A 74 -16.65 -3.09 -13.88
N PRO A 75 -17.34 -4.24 -13.94
CA PRO A 75 -16.71 -5.55 -13.80
C PRO A 75 -15.84 -5.93 -15.01
N LEU A 76 -15.96 -5.24 -16.14
CA LEU A 76 -15.12 -5.47 -17.32
C LEU A 76 -13.73 -4.81 -17.19
N VAL A 77 -13.57 -3.89 -16.23
CA VAL A 77 -12.28 -3.30 -15.91
C VAL A 77 -11.50 -4.24 -14.99
N LEU A 78 -10.22 -4.47 -15.31
CA LEU A 78 -9.34 -5.29 -14.47
C LEU A 78 -9.32 -4.80 -13.02
N GLU A 79 -9.34 -5.72 -12.07
CA GLU A 79 -9.45 -5.45 -10.64
C GLU A 79 -8.38 -4.47 -10.14
N ARG A 80 -7.13 -4.62 -10.61
CA ARG A 80 -6.03 -3.68 -10.29
C ARG A 80 -6.35 -2.22 -10.66
N TYR A 81 -6.97 -1.96 -11.80
CA TYR A 81 -7.36 -0.60 -12.19
C TYR A 81 -8.55 -0.09 -11.40
N ARG A 82 -9.47 -0.98 -11.00
CA ARG A 82 -10.57 -0.63 -10.10
C ARG A 82 -10.05 -0.25 -8.72
N ALA A 83 -9.06 -0.98 -8.20
CA ALA A 83 -8.43 -0.69 -6.92
C ALA A 83 -7.65 0.64 -6.93
N VAL A 84 -6.92 0.91 -8.01
CA VAL A 84 -6.27 2.22 -8.24
C VAL A 84 -7.31 3.34 -8.32
N ALA A 85 -8.40 3.14 -9.06
CA ALA A 85 -9.46 4.14 -9.15
C ALA A 85 -10.10 4.42 -7.78
N ALA A 86 -10.32 3.39 -6.97
CA ALA A 86 -10.80 3.54 -5.60
C ALA A 86 -9.80 4.30 -4.71
N GLN A 87 -8.50 4.04 -4.87
CA GLN A 87 -7.46 4.81 -4.18
C GLN A 87 -7.49 6.29 -4.56
N VAL A 88 -7.64 6.60 -5.86
CA VAL A 88 -7.73 7.99 -6.33
C VAL A 88 -9.02 8.68 -5.85
N LEU A 89 -10.11 7.93 -5.67
CA LEU A 89 -11.33 8.48 -5.08
C LEU A 89 -11.11 8.93 -3.62
N GLY A 90 -10.33 8.19 -2.84
CA GLY A 90 -9.94 8.55 -1.47
C GLY A 90 -11.13 8.97 -0.61
N GLN A 91 -11.12 10.21 -0.12
CA GLN A 91 -12.18 10.79 0.73
C GLN A 91 -13.58 10.84 0.06
N ARG A 92 -13.69 10.56 -1.24
CA ARG A 92 -14.95 10.54 -2.00
C ARG A 92 -15.60 9.16 -2.10
N LEU A 93 -15.05 8.14 -1.44
CA LEU A 93 -15.64 6.81 -1.37
C LEU A 93 -16.99 6.86 -0.63
N GLY A 94 -18.05 6.42 -1.31
CA GLY A 94 -19.38 6.23 -0.73
C GLY A 94 -19.67 4.76 -0.44
N ALA A 95 -20.88 4.48 0.05
CA ALA A 95 -21.30 3.13 0.45
C ALA A 95 -21.12 2.09 -0.67
N GLY A 96 -21.49 2.43 -1.90
CA GLY A 96 -21.34 1.52 -3.05
C GLY A 96 -19.88 1.26 -3.41
N GLU A 97 -18.98 2.24 -3.23
CA GLU A 97 -17.55 2.02 -3.46
C GLU A 97 -16.92 1.18 -2.36
N TRP A 98 -17.35 1.33 -1.10
CA TRP A 98 -16.89 0.47 0.01
C TRP A 98 -17.24 -1.00 -0.22
N THR A 99 -18.48 -1.31 -0.64
CA THR A 99 -18.86 -2.70 -0.96
C THR A 99 -17.94 -3.31 -2.02
N ARG A 100 -17.61 -2.54 -3.06
CA ARG A 100 -16.72 -2.99 -4.13
C ARG A 100 -15.28 -3.14 -3.66
N LEU A 101 -14.81 -2.21 -2.83
CA LEU A 101 -13.49 -2.27 -2.22
C LEU A 101 -13.32 -3.53 -1.35
N GLY A 102 -14.39 -3.95 -0.66
CA GLY A 102 -14.40 -5.21 0.09
C GLY A 102 -14.17 -6.45 -0.78
N GLY A 103 -14.57 -6.43 -2.04
CA GLY A 103 -14.23 -7.45 -3.04
C GLY A 103 -12.76 -7.35 -3.48
N LEU A 104 -12.27 -6.14 -3.74
CA LEU A 104 -10.90 -5.88 -4.19
C LEU A 104 -9.84 -6.25 -3.12
N LEU A 105 -10.16 -6.08 -1.83
CA LEU A 105 -9.34 -6.55 -0.71
C LEU A 105 -9.22 -8.08 -0.65
N ALA A 106 -10.15 -8.81 -1.27
CA ALA A 106 -10.17 -10.27 -1.34
C ALA A 106 -9.74 -10.81 -2.72
N SER A 107 -9.26 -9.94 -3.63
CA SER A 107 -8.74 -10.34 -4.94
C SER A 107 -7.56 -11.29 -4.80
N ASP A 108 -7.40 -12.23 -5.72
CA ASP A 108 -6.22 -13.10 -5.80
C ASP A 108 -4.96 -12.34 -6.25
N ASP A 109 -5.11 -11.18 -6.92
CA ASP A 109 -4.01 -10.32 -7.35
C ASP A 109 -3.46 -9.49 -6.16
N PRO A 110 -2.19 -9.71 -5.74
CA PRO A 110 -1.58 -8.94 -4.66
C PRO A 110 -1.54 -7.43 -4.91
N TRP A 111 -1.41 -7.00 -6.16
CA TRP A 111 -1.41 -5.57 -6.49
C TRP A 111 -2.79 -4.95 -6.33
N CYS A 112 -3.84 -5.68 -6.68
CA CYS A 112 -5.20 -5.26 -6.39
C CYS A 112 -5.41 -5.06 -4.89
N ARG A 113 -5.02 -6.04 -4.06
CA ARG A 113 -5.12 -5.94 -2.60
C ARG A 113 -4.33 -4.75 -2.05
N PHE A 114 -3.12 -4.51 -2.56
CA PHE A 114 -2.29 -3.37 -2.18
C PHE A 114 -2.97 -2.02 -2.44
N PHE A 115 -3.46 -1.78 -3.65
CA PHE A 115 -4.15 -0.53 -3.97
C PHE A 115 -5.47 -0.41 -3.22
N ALA A 116 -6.14 -1.53 -2.95
CA ALA A 116 -7.34 -1.53 -2.13
C ALA A 116 -7.04 -1.12 -0.68
N ILE A 117 -5.96 -1.62 -0.07
CA ILE A 117 -5.51 -1.19 1.26
C ILE A 117 -5.22 0.32 1.26
N ARG A 118 -4.51 0.83 0.25
CA ARG A 118 -4.22 2.27 0.14
C ARG A 118 -5.48 3.12 -0.05
N ALA A 119 -6.49 2.59 -0.74
CA ALA A 119 -7.79 3.24 -0.82
C ALA A 119 -8.44 3.37 0.56
N VAL A 120 -8.39 2.31 1.39
CA VAL A 120 -8.86 2.37 2.80
C VAL A 120 -8.10 3.46 3.57
N ALA A 121 -6.77 3.51 3.45
CA ALA A 121 -5.93 4.49 4.15
C ALA A 121 -6.26 5.96 3.78
N SER A 122 -6.62 6.19 2.51
CA SER A 122 -6.95 7.53 1.99
C SER A 122 -8.44 7.89 2.07
N GLY A 123 -9.28 6.92 2.45
CA GLY A 123 -10.73 7.02 2.47
C GLY A 123 -11.30 7.70 3.71
N PRO A 124 -12.62 7.96 3.74
CA PRO A 124 -13.30 8.28 4.98
C PRO A 124 -13.24 7.08 5.95
N THR A 125 -13.79 7.22 7.16
CA THR A 125 -13.84 6.12 8.13
C THR A 125 -14.45 4.86 7.50
N PRO A 126 -13.71 3.74 7.42
CA PRO A 126 -14.19 2.54 6.75
C PRO A 126 -15.28 1.84 7.59
N PRO A 127 -16.25 1.17 6.94
CA PRO A 127 -17.17 0.26 7.61
C PRO A 127 -16.44 -0.89 8.33
N THR A 128 -17.06 -1.46 9.37
CA THR A 128 -16.48 -2.56 10.18
C THR A 128 -16.01 -3.74 9.33
N GLU A 129 -16.81 -4.15 8.34
CA GLU A 129 -16.49 -5.26 7.43
C GLU A 129 -15.18 -5.03 6.64
N ILE A 130 -14.85 -3.77 6.32
CA ILE A 130 -13.60 -3.41 5.65
C ILE A 130 -12.43 -3.49 6.62
N VAL A 131 -12.64 -3.12 7.89
CA VAL A 131 -11.62 -3.27 8.94
C VAL A 131 -11.31 -4.75 9.18
N GLU A 132 -12.31 -5.62 9.22
CA GLU A 132 -12.12 -7.08 9.40
C GLU A 132 -11.32 -7.69 8.24
N LYS A 133 -11.63 -7.29 7.00
CA LYS A 133 -10.86 -7.69 5.81
C LYS A 133 -9.42 -7.19 5.88
N LEU A 134 -9.21 -5.94 6.29
CA LEU A 134 -7.88 -5.37 6.49
C LEU A 134 -7.08 -6.15 7.55
N GLU A 135 -7.71 -6.50 8.67
CA GLU A 135 -7.09 -7.30 9.73
C GLU A 135 -6.73 -8.72 9.26
N THR A 136 -7.53 -9.30 8.37
CA THR A 136 -7.20 -10.59 7.73
C THR A 136 -5.91 -10.47 6.89
N LEU A 137 -5.75 -9.38 6.14
CA LEU A 137 -4.55 -9.12 5.32
C LEU A 137 -3.29 -8.87 6.14
N MET A 138 -3.39 -8.60 7.44
CA MET A 138 -2.20 -8.53 8.31
C MET A 138 -1.51 -9.89 8.48
N SER A 139 -2.14 -10.98 8.04
CA SER A 139 -1.50 -12.31 7.94
C SER A 139 -1.14 -12.70 6.51
N ASP A 140 -1.31 -11.79 5.54
CA ASP A 140 -0.90 -11.99 4.15
C ASP A 140 0.61 -11.73 3.99
N ASP A 141 1.38 -12.81 3.89
CA ASP A 141 2.83 -12.78 3.72
C ASP A 141 3.28 -12.55 2.26
N HIS A 142 2.36 -12.24 1.34
CA HIS A 142 2.75 -11.87 -0.03
C HIS A 142 3.67 -10.65 -0.02
N ARG A 143 4.71 -10.74 -0.84
CA ARG A 143 5.68 -9.67 -1.06
C ARG A 143 5.44 -9.09 -2.44
N LEU A 144 5.22 -7.79 -2.49
CA LEU A 144 5.15 -7.05 -3.75
C LEU A 144 6.57 -6.67 -4.12
N GLU A 145 7.04 -7.16 -5.26
CA GLU A 145 8.34 -6.82 -5.82
C GLU A 145 8.14 -5.80 -6.95
N ASP A 146 8.59 -4.57 -6.73
CA ASP A 146 8.95 -3.63 -7.80
C ASP A 146 10.48 -3.52 -7.81
N VAL A 147 11.04 -3.01 -8.91
CA VAL A 147 12.48 -2.82 -9.18
C VAL A 147 13.22 -2.15 -8.01
N PHE A 148 12.52 -1.39 -7.16
CA PHE A 148 13.11 -0.61 -6.07
C PHE A 148 12.67 -1.05 -4.67
N HIS A 149 11.58 -1.81 -4.50
CA HIS A 149 11.01 -2.09 -3.19
C HIS A 149 10.36 -3.47 -3.08
N VAL A 150 10.65 -4.14 -1.96
CA VAL A 150 9.89 -5.29 -1.49
C VAL A 150 8.95 -4.82 -0.40
N VAL A 151 7.65 -4.76 -0.68
CA VAL A 151 6.63 -4.36 0.29
C VAL A 151 5.82 -5.58 0.71
N PRO A 152 5.96 -6.07 1.97
CA PRO A 152 5.06 -7.07 2.50
C PRO A 152 3.65 -6.50 2.60
N LEU A 153 2.67 -7.18 2.02
CA LEU A 153 1.29 -6.71 1.97
C LEU A 153 0.68 -6.57 3.37
N CYS A 154 1.05 -7.47 4.28
CA CYS A 154 0.72 -7.37 5.70
C CYS A 154 1.26 -6.12 6.40
N ASP A 155 2.41 -5.57 5.98
CA ASP A 155 2.94 -4.33 6.58
C ASP A 155 2.08 -3.13 6.16
N GLU A 156 1.65 -3.08 4.90
CA GLU A 156 0.76 -2.04 4.40
C GLU A 156 -0.61 -2.11 5.10
N ALA A 157 -1.12 -3.32 5.30
CA ALA A 157 -2.36 -3.55 6.04
C ALA A 157 -2.24 -3.10 7.50
N ALA A 158 -1.14 -3.45 8.17
CA ALA A 158 -0.88 -3.05 9.56
C ALA A 158 -0.74 -1.53 9.70
N MET A 159 -0.02 -0.87 8.80
CA MET A 159 0.11 0.58 8.79
C MET A 159 -1.23 1.28 8.58
N THR A 160 -2.03 0.79 7.64
CA THR A 160 -3.38 1.33 7.40
C THR A 160 -4.24 1.16 8.65
N ARG A 161 -4.23 -0.04 9.25
CA ARG A 161 -5.01 -0.34 10.46
C ARG A 161 -4.60 0.50 11.66
N HIS A 162 -3.32 0.85 11.76
CA HIS A 162 -2.79 1.77 12.77
C HIS A 162 -3.23 3.21 12.51
N GLY A 163 -3.21 3.66 11.25
CA GLY A 163 -3.63 5.00 10.84
C GLY A 163 -5.11 5.30 11.11
N LEU A 164 -5.95 4.27 11.16
CA LEU A 164 -7.36 4.40 11.56
C LEU A 164 -7.55 4.69 13.06
N ALA A 165 -6.48 4.65 13.87
CA ALA A 165 -6.50 4.92 15.30
C ALA A 165 -7.50 4.08 16.12
N LEU A 166 -7.92 2.91 15.62
CA LEU A 166 -8.81 2.02 16.36
C LEU A 166 -8.00 1.21 17.39
N PRO A 167 -8.60 0.81 18.53
CA PRO A 167 -7.94 0.01 19.54
C PRO A 167 -7.26 -1.26 18.98
N PRO A 168 -6.13 -1.69 19.56
CA PRO A 168 -5.44 -2.89 19.09
C PRO A 168 -6.26 -4.15 19.39
N GLY A 169 -6.74 -4.80 18.32
CA GLY A 169 -7.43 -6.10 18.41
C GLY A 169 -6.47 -7.30 18.34
N PRO A 170 -7.00 -8.53 18.40
CA PRO A 170 -6.21 -9.77 18.34
C PRO A 170 -5.32 -9.88 17.09
N ALA A 171 -5.80 -9.40 15.93
CA ALA A 171 -5.02 -9.40 14.69
C ALA A 171 -3.76 -8.54 14.79
N VAL A 172 -3.87 -7.34 15.38
CA VAL A 172 -2.75 -6.44 15.61
C VAL A 172 -1.75 -7.05 16.61
N GLN A 173 -2.25 -7.66 17.68
CA GLN A 173 -1.40 -8.34 18.66
C GLN A 173 -0.63 -9.51 18.04
N GLY A 174 -1.31 -10.35 17.25
CA GLY A 174 -0.70 -11.47 16.54
C GLY A 174 0.34 -11.01 15.51
N PHE A 175 0.04 -9.97 14.74
CA PHE A 175 0.98 -9.36 13.80
C PHE A 175 2.24 -8.84 14.52
N THR A 176 2.07 -8.03 15.57
CA THR A 176 3.18 -7.45 16.32
C THR A 176 4.04 -8.55 16.96
N ALA A 177 3.43 -9.60 17.52
CA ALA A 177 4.16 -10.74 18.07
C ALA A 177 5.02 -11.44 16.99
N ARG A 178 4.47 -11.70 15.80
CA ARG A 178 5.22 -12.27 14.68
C ARG A 178 6.37 -11.37 14.21
N ARG A 179 6.16 -10.05 14.16
CA ARG A 179 7.23 -9.12 13.77
C ARG A 179 8.32 -9.03 14.83
N ARG A 180 8.00 -9.13 16.13
CA ARG A 180 9.00 -9.14 17.21
C ARG A 180 9.93 -10.35 17.13
N THR A 181 9.42 -11.54 16.80
CA THR A 181 10.29 -12.73 16.62
C THR A 181 11.27 -12.54 15.45
N GLN A 182 10.91 -11.77 14.43
CA GLN A 182 11.76 -11.47 13.28
C GLN A 182 12.88 -10.47 13.56
N LEU A 183 12.83 -9.71 14.66
CA LEU A 183 13.93 -8.82 15.07
C LEU A 183 15.24 -9.60 15.32
N SER A 184 15.14 -10.88 15.66
CA SER A 184 16.28 -11.78 15.84
C SER A 184 16.54 -12.70 14.64
N SER A 185 15.89 -12.44 13.49
CA SER A 185 16.06 -13.25 12.28
C SER A 185 17.51 -13.22 11.80
N ARG A 186 18.00 -14.36 11.30
CA ARG A 186 19.30 -14.44 10.60
C ARG A 186 19.26 -13.76 9.24
N ASP A 187 18.09 -13.71 8.61
CA ASP A 187 17.85 -12.98 7.36
C ASP A 187 17.84 -11.46 7.64
N PRO A 188 18.83 -10.71 7.13
CA PRO A 188 18.91 -9.27 7.33
C PRO A 188 17.72 -8.49 6.78
N ALA A 189 17.11 -8.95 5.67
CA ALA A 189 15.98 -8.27 5.05
C ALA A 189 14.72 -8.41 5.92
N LEU A 190 14.48 -9.61 6.46
CA LEU A 190 13.40 -9.84 7.43
C LEU A 190 13.61 -9.05 8.72
N ARG A 191 14.84 -9.03 9.23
CA ARG A 191 15.19 -8.27 10.43
C ARG A 191 14.96 -6.77 10.21
N PHE A 192 15.40 -6.23 9.07
CA PHE A 192 15.18 -4.82 8.73
C PHE A 192 13.70 -4.49 8.55
N ALA A 193 12.94 -5.32 7.82
CA ALA A 193 11.51 -5.13 7.65
C ALA A 193 10.78 -5.08 9.00
N ALA A 194 11.13 -5.98 9.93
CA ALA A 194 10.60 -6.02 11.29
C ALA A 194 10.95 -4.75 12.09
N ILE A 195 12.21 -4.31 12.07
CA ILE A 195 12.65 -3.06 12.73
C ILE A 195 11.83 -1.89 12.21
N ARG A 196 11.71 -1.75 10.87
CA ARG A 196 11.00 -0.65 10.22
C ARG A 196 9.54 -0.62 10.64
N ILE A 197 8.80 -1.71 10.44
CA ILE A 197 7.36 -1.73 10.68
C ILE A 197 7.01 -1.57 12.16
N LEU A 198 7.72 -2.27 13.05
CA LEU A 198 7.49 -2.15 14.50
C LEU A 198 7.77 -0.72 14.99
N SER A 199 8.85 -0.10 14.51
CA SER A 199 9.15 1.29 14.84
C SER A 199 8.07 2.25 14.36
N GLN A 200 7.56 2.06 13.13
CA GLN A 200 6.48 2.87 12.57
C GLN A 200 5.16 2.71 13.33
N LEU A 201 4.89 1.53 13.89
CA LEU A 201 3.75 1.27 14.76
C LEU A 201 3.94 1.79 16.20
N GLY A 202 5.13 2.30 16.54
CA GLY A 202 5.47 2.79 17.88
C GLY A 202 5.75 1.68 18.89
N ASP A 203 6.06 0.47 18.41
CA ASP A 203 6.42 -0.65 19.28
C ASP A 203 7.78 -0.41 19.95
N PHE A 204 7.83 -0.63 21.27
CA PHE A 204 9.04 -0.35 22.07
C PHE A 204 10.25 -1.17 21.62
N GLU A 205 10.08 -2.46 21.30
CA GLU A 205 11.18 -3.31 20.87
C GLU A 205 11.67 -2.93 19.47
N GLY A 206 10.75 -2.59 18.56
CA GLY A 206 11.08 -2.04 17.25
C GLY A 206 11.92 -0.76 17.34
N VAL A 207 11.46 0.22 18.13
CA VAL A 207 12.16 1.49 18.31
C VAL A 207 13.53 1.30 18.97
N ARG A 208 13.65 0.37 19.94
CA ARG A 208 14.94 0.01 20.55
C ARG A 208 15.89 -0.56 19.50
N ALA A 209 15.44 -1.54 18.72
CA ALA A 209 16.25 -2.17 17.68
C ALA A 209 16.67 -1.17 16.59
N LEU A 210 15.81 -0.23 16.21
CA LEU A 210 16.15 0.84 15.28
C LEU A 210 17.29 1.73 15.80
N LYS A 211 17.26 2.10 17.09
CA LYS A 211 18.33 2.90 17.71
C LYS A 211 19.66 2.15 17.73
N GLU A 212 19.63 0.86 18.07
CA GLU A 212 20.82 -0.01 18.07
C GLU A 212 21.41 -0.15 16.67
N TRP A 213 20.55 -0.35 15.66
CA TRP A 213 20.95 -0.48 14.26
C TRP A 213 21.57 0.80 13.69
N VAL A 214 21.03 1.98 14.04
CA VAL A 214 21.64 3.26 13.65
C VAL A 214 23.00 3.49 14.33
N ALA A 215 23.19 2.95 15.54
CA ALA A 215 24.43 3.06 16.30
C ALA A 215 25.53 2.09 15.84
N SER A 216 25.18 0.89 15.35
CA SER A 216 26.14 -0.18 15.02
C SER A 216 27.05 0.13 13.83
N GLY A 217 26.58 0.95 12.89
CA GLY A 217 27.45 1.69 12.01
C GLY A 217 27.67 1.21 10.58
N ASP A 218 26.82 0.33 10.07
CA ASP A 218 26.80 -0.05 8.65
C ASP A 218 26.30 1.12 7.77
N ASP A 219 26.98 1.42 6.66
CA ASP A 219 26.85 2.71 5.96
C ASP A 219 25.55 2.90 5.14
N GLU A 220 25.00 1.87 4.49
CA GLU A 220 23.73 1.97 3.74
C GLU A 220 22.48 2.08 4.65
N PRO A 221 22.36 1.31 5.75
CA PRO A 221 21.31 1.44 6.77
C PRO A 221 21.09 2.80 7.44
N ARG A 222 22.15 3.60 7.57
CA ARG A 222 22.18 4.78 8.46
C ARG A 222 21.26 5.91 8.01
N GLY A 223 21.16 6.15 6.71
CA GLY A 223 20.35 7.23 6.16
C GLY A 223 18.86 7.01 6.44
N GLU A 224 18.36 5.83 6.08
CA GLU A 224 16.96 5.46 6.28
C GLU A 224 16.60 5.33 7.77
N GLY A 225 17.49 4.70 8.57
CA GLY A 225 17.26 4.55 10.01
C GLY A 225 17.20 5.90 10.74
N ARG A 226 18.09 6.84 10.39
CA ARG A 226 18.07 8.21 10.95
C ARG A 226 16.82 8.98 10.52
N ALA A 227 16.48 8.95 9.24
CA ALA A 227 15.27 9.59 8.73
C ALA A 227 14.01 9.07 9.46
N LEU A 228 13.95 7.75 9.72
CA LEU A 228 12.85 7.14 10.45
C LEU A 228 12.82 7.59 11.93
N LEU A 229 13.97 7.65 12.60
CA LEU A 229 14.03 8.18 13.99
C LEU A 229 13.58 9.64 14.07
N ASP A 230 13.97 10.48 13.11
CA ASP A 230 13.59 11.89 13.08
C ASP A 230 12.10 12.08 12.78
N GLU A 231 11.52 11.26 11.90
CA GLU A 231 10.07 11.21 11.68
C GLU A 231 9.32 10.80 12.97
N LEU A 232 9.80 9.76 13.67
CA LEU A 232 9.18 9.32 14.92
C LEU A 232 9.26 10.38 16.02
N ARG A 233 10.37 11.11 16.12
CA ARG A 233 10.51 12.27 17.04
C ARG A 233 9.51 13.37 16.69
N ARG A 234 9.41 13.76 15.42
CA ARG A 234 8.44 14.77 14.96
C ARG A 234 7.01 14.38 15.31
N ARG A 235 6.64 13.11 15.15
CA ARG A 235 5.31 12.61 15.54
C ARG A 235 5.07 12.66 17.04
N ALA A 236 6.07 12.31 17.85
CA ALA A 236 5.96 12.37 19.30
C ALA A 236 5.79 13.83 19.79
N SER A 237 6.47 14.79 19.17
CA SER A 237 6.36 16.22 19.50
C SER A 237 5.03 16.85 19.08
N ASN A 238 4.32 16.26 18.12
CA ASN A 238 3.05 16.77 17.58
C ASN A 238 1.81 16.07 18.15
N ARG A 239 1.95 15.20 19.16
CA ARG A 239 0.80 14.66 19.90
C ARG A 239 0.37 15.69 20.95
N PRO A 240 -0.88 16.20 20.91
CA PRO A 240 -1.41 17.12 21.91
C PRO A 240 -1.56 16.46 23.30
#